data_AF-A0A091PUY3-F1
#
_entry.id   AF-A0A091PUY3-F1
#
_cell.length_a   1.000
_cell.length_b   1.000
_cell.length_c   1.000
_cell.angle_alpha   90.00
_cell.angle_beta   90.00
_cell.angle_gamma   90.00
#
_symmetry.space_group_name_H-M   'P 1'
#
loop_
_entity.id
_entity.type
_entity.pdbx_description
1 polymer ?
#
loop_
_entity_poly.entity_id
_entity_poly.type
_entity_poly.pdbx_seq_one_letter_code
_entity_poly.pdbx_strand_id
1 'polypeptide(L)' 'TDYNQLGFNLRSNIFQGGPLESRSLMKDSYTLDVIQKAIRDPKNCHGRRTDELGKWHHKNALLLNLQKALEDNYG' A
#
# COMPACT_ATOMS: atom_id res chain seq x y z
N THR A 1 3.55 9.65 -14.44
CA THR A 1 4.39 9.75 -13.24
C THR A 1 3.63 10.36 -12.07
N ASP A 2 2.81 11.40 -12.31
CA ASP A 2 1.91 11.99 -11.30
C ASP A 2 0.80 11.06 -10.79
N TYR A 3 0.15 10.27 -11.66
CA TYR A 3 -1.00 9.46 -11.25
C TYR A 3 -0.66 8.40 -10.19
N ASN A 4 0.57 7.85 -10.25
CA ASN A 4 1.06 6.88 -9.26
C ASN A 4 1.42 7.56 -7.93
N GLN A 5 1.94 8.79 -7.96
CA GLN A 5 2.20 9.57 -6.74
C GLN A 5 0.90 10.04 -6.09
N LEU A 6 -0.08 10.47 -6.89
CA LEU A 6 -1.39 10.90 -6.41
C LEU A 6 -2.18 9.72 -5.82
N GLY A 7 -2.17 8.56 -6.50
CA GLY A 7 -2.80 7.33 -6.01
C GLY A 7 -2.12 6.77 -4.76
N PHE A 8 -0.79 6.90 -4.63
CA PHE A 8 -0.06 6.57 -3.41
C PHE A 8 -0.51 7.46 -2.26
N ASN A 9 -0.45 8.80 -2.43
CA ASN A 9 -0.85 9.75 -1.40
C ASN A 9 -2.33 9.65 -1.01
N LEU A 10 -3.24 9.33 -1.95
CA LEU A 10 -4.66 9.15 -1.66
C LEU A 10 -4.95 7.83 -0.94
N ARG A 11 -4.36 6.70 -1.36
CA ARG A 11 -4.53 5.41 -0.67
C ARG A 11 -3.83 5.38 0.68
N SER A 12 -2.68 6.03 0.78
CA SER A 12 -2.02 6.30 2.05
C SER A 12 -2.68 7.43 2.83
N ASN A 13 -3.76 8.08 2.36
CA ASN A 13 -4.57 9.01 3.16
C ASN A 13 -5.90 8.38 3.61
N ILE A 14 -6.49 7.49 2.79
CA ILE A 14 -7.69 6.71 3.13
C ILE A 14 -7.35 5.59 4.11
N PHE A 15 -6.21 4.94 3.92
CA PHE A 15 -5.54 4.12 4.92
C PHE A 15 -4.12 4.67 5.09
N GLN A 16 -4.00 5.82 5.76
CA GLN A 16 -2.72 6.19 6.36
C GLN A 16 -2.29 4.99 7.17
N GLY A 17 -1.25 4.28 6.70
CA GLY A 17 -0.48 3.41 7.59
C GLY A 17 -0.26 4.27 8.82
N GLY A 18 -0.85 3.85 9.94
CA GLY A 18 -1.07 4.73 11.09
C GLY A 18 0.24 5.44 11.45
N PRO A 19 0.18 6.70 11.93
CA PRO A 19 1.39 7.44 12.24
C PRO A 19 2.33 6.59 13.10
N LEU A 20 3.63 6.61 12.76
CA LEU A 20 4.68 5.80 13.43
C LEU A 20 4.54 5.87 14.96
N GLU A 21 4.18 7.04 15.47
CA GLU A 21 3.53 7.23 16.76
C GLU A 21 2.18 7.93 16.59
N SER A 22 1.11 7.28 17.04
CA SER A 22 -0.19 7.94 17.20
C SER A 22 -0.24 8.60 18.58
N ARG A 23 -0.15 9.94 18.62
CA ARG A 23 -0.34 10.74 19.83
C ARG A 23 -1.76 11.29 19.88
N SER A 24 -2.38 11.24 21.05
CA SER A 24 -3.74 11.71 21.31
C SER A 24 -3.86 11.95 22.80
N LEU A 25 -4.63 12.98 23.22
CA LEU A 25 -4.96 13.24 24.63
C LEU A 25 -5.46 11.97 25.36
N MET A 26 -6.17 11.09 24.66
CA MET A 26 -6.60 9.80 25.18
C MET A 26 -5.42 8.83 25.37
N LYS A 27 -4.53 8.75 24.38
CA LYS A 27 -3.38 7.84 24.39
C LYS A 27 -2.31 8.25 25.39
N ASP A 28 -2.18 9.54 25.65
CA ASP A 28 -1.26 10.08 26.64
C ASP A 28 -1.68 9.70 28.08
N SER A 29 -2.95 9.29 28.26
CA SER A 29 -3.48 8.78 29.54
C SER A 29 -3.31 7.26 29.71
N TYR A 30 -2.79 6.55 28.70
CA TYR A 30 -2.63 5.10 28.77
C TYR A 30 -1.34 4.68 29.48
N THR A 31 -1.41 3.52 30.14
CA THR A 31 -0.22 2.86 30.69
C THR A 31 0.65 2.29 29.56
N LEU A 32 1.96 2.18 29.82
CA LEU A 32 2.96 1.68 28.86
C LEU A 32 2.60 0.32 28.22
N ASP A 33 1.97 -0.58 28.97
CA ASP A 33 1.51 -1.89 28.47
C ASP A 33 0.48 -1.77 27.33
N VAL A 34 -0.46 -0.82 27.45
CA VAL A 34 -1.48 -0.57 26.43
C VAL A 34 -0.84 0.03 25.17
N ILE A 35 0.14 0.93 25.34
CA ILE A 35 0.87 1.52 24.22
C ILE A 35 1.63 0.45 23.45
N GLN A 36 2.37 -0.44 24.14
CA GLN A 36 3.13 -1.52 23.51
C GLN A 36 2.24 -2.49 22.72
N LYS A 37 1.06 -2.85 23.26
CA LYS A 37 0.08 -3.69 22.56
C LYS A 37 -0.56 -2.99 21.35
N ALA A 38 -0.61 -1.66 21.35
CA ALA A 38 -1.17 -0.87 20.26
C ALA A 38 -0.19 -0.62 19.10
N ILE A 39 1.11 -0.85 19.30
CA ILE A 39 2.12 -0.75 18.23
C ILE A 39 1.89 -1.88 17.23
N ARG A 40 1.56 -1.53 15.98
CA ARG A 40 1.38 -2.51 14.89
C ARG A 40 2.72 -2.75 14.22
N ASP A 41 3.09 -4.03 14.03
CA ASP A 41 4.28 -4.38 13.24
C ASP A 41 4.07 -3.95 11.77
N PRO A 42 4.93 -3.07 11.23
CA PRO A 42 4.87 -2.66 9.82
C PRO A 42 4.91 -3.83 8.84
N LYS A 43 5.54 -4.96 9.19
CA LYS A 43 5.60 -6.17 8.35
C LYS A 43 4.28 -6.95 8.32
N ASN A 44 3.42 -6.75 9.32
CA ASN A 44 2.06 -7.29 9.39
C ASN A 44 1.01 -6.32 8.83
N CYS A 45 1.39 -5.12 8.36
CA CYS A 45 0.48 -4.23 7.64
C CYS A 45 0.20 -4.76 6.23
N HIS A 46 -0.93 -5.45 6.07
CA HIS A 46 -1.34 -6.02 4.79
C HIS A 46 -1.66 -4.99 3.68
N GLY A 47 -1.92 -3.72 4.02
CA GLY A 47 -2.20 -2.68 3.03
C GLY A 47 -1.07 -2.46 2.01
N ARG A 48 0.19 -2.56 2.46
CA ARG A 48 1.37 -2.43 1.58
C ARG A 48 1.46 -3.59 0.58
N ARG A 49 1.00 -4.79 0.94
CA ARG A 49 0.93 -5.95 0.04
C ARG A 49 -0.12 -5.74 -1.05
N THR A 50 -1.23 -5.09 -0.75
CA THR A 50 -2.29 -4.79 -1.73
C THR A 50 -1.81 -3.81 -2.81
N ASP A 51 -1.03 -2.78 -2.44
CA ASP A 51 -0.43 -1.86 -3.42
C ASP A 51 0.59 -2.55 -4.33
N GLU A 52 1.43 -3.42 -3.77
CA GLU A 52 2.39 -4.22 -4.54
C GLU A 52 1.67 -5.18 -5.51
N LEU A 53 0.58 -5.82 -5.06
CA LEU A 53 -0.27 -6.66 -5.90
C LEU A 53 -0.90 -5.85 -7.06
N GLY A 54 -1.40 -4.65 -6.79
CA GLY A 54 -1.95 -3.77 -7.83
C GLY A 54 -0.93 -3.38 -8.89
N LYS A 55 0.31 -3.07 -8.47
CA LYS A 55 1.42 -2.79 -9.40
C LYS A 55 1.77 -4.02 -10.24
N TRP A 56 1.79 -5.20 -9.63
CA TRP A 56 2.04 -6.44 -10.34
C TRP A 56 0.97 -6.72 -11.39
N HIS A 57 -0.31 -6.58 -11.03
CA HIS A 57 -1.43 -6.80 -11.95
C HIS A 57 -1.36 -5.87 -13.17
N HIS A 58 -1.04 -4.60 -12.96
CA HIS A 58 -0.89 -3.64 -14.07
C HIS A 58 0.24 -4.05 -15.03
N LYS A 59 1.40 -4.46 -14.50
CA LYS A 59 2.51 -4.95 -15.33
C LYS A 59 2.14 -6.21 -16.10
N ASN A 60 1.42 -7.13 -15.46
CA ASN A 60 1.00 -8.38 -16.08
C ASN A 60 0.04 -8.13 -17.26
N ALA A 61 -0.94 -7.23 -17.08
CA ALA A 61 -1.84 -6.84 -18.17
C ALA A 61 -1.09 -6.22 -19.37
N LEU A 62 -0.07 -5.40 -19.09
CA LEU A 62 0.76 -4.77 -20.12
C LEU A 62 1.59 -5.81 -20.88
N LEU A 63 2.13 -6.80 -20.17
CA LEU A 63 2.88 -7.91 -20.76
C LEU A 63 1.99 -8.77 -21.67
N LEU A 64 0.76 -9.09 -21.24
CA LEU A 64 -0.20 -9.84 -22.05
C LEU A 64 -0.56 -9.09 -23.35
N ASN A 65 -0.76 -7.77 -23.26
CA ASN A 65 -1.04 -6.95 -24.44
C ASN A 65 0.15 -6.94 -25.42
N LEU A 66 1.38 -6.85 -24.92
CA LEU A 66 2.58 -6.92 -25.75
C LEU A 66 2.73 -8.28 -26.43
N GLN A 67 2.51 -9.37 -25.70
CA GLN A 67 2.56 -10.72 -26.27
C GLN A 67 1.54 -10.88 -27.39
N LYS A 68 0.29 -10.45 -27.16
CA LYS A 68 -0.75 -10.49 -28.18
C LYS A 68 -0.39 -9.67 -29.41
N ALA A 69 0.13 -8.46 -29.23
CA ALA A 69 0.57 -7.62 -30.35
C ALA A 69 1.72 -8.26 -31.14
N LEU A 70 2.65 -8.97 -30.49
CA LEU A 70 3.70 -9.70 -31.18
C LEU A 70 3.15 -10.89 -31.97
N GLU A 71 2.22 -11.65 -31.40
CA GLU A 71 1.52 -12.74 -32.10
C GLU A 71 0.75 -12.21 -33.31
N ASP A 72 0.05 -11.08 -33.19
CA ASP A 72 -0.71 -10.49 -34.30
C ASP A 72 0.19 -9.95 -35.44
N ASN A 73 1.44 -9.56 -35.16
CA ASN A 73 2.36 -8.99 -36.16
C ASN A 73 3.34 -10.00 -36.77
N TYR A 74 3.68 -11.07 -36.03
CA TYR A 74 4.72 -12.03 -36.41
C TYR A 74 4.25 -13.49 -36.43
N GLY A 75 3.01 -13.76 -36.03
CA GLY A 75 2.37 -15.08 -36.03
C GLY A 75 1.48 -15.33 -37.24
#